data_AF-A0AA85JII0-F1
#
_entry.id   AF-A0AA85JII0-F1
#
_cell.length_a   1.000
_cell.length_b   1.000
_cell.length_c   1.000
_cell.angle_alpha   90.00
_cell.angle_beta   90.00
_cell.angle_gamma   90.00
#
_symmetry.space_group_name_H-M   'P 1'
#
loop_
_entity.id
_entity.type
_entity.pdbx_description
1 polymer ?
#
loop_
_entity_poly.entity_id
_entity_poly.type
_entity_poly.pdbx_seq_one_letter_code
_entity_poly.pdbx_strand_id
1 'polypeptide(L)'
;MDSRVELYEEVKLYRTAREREKYDNLAELYAVINTIQCLQKAYIKDYVESKEYTAACSKLLVQYKAAFKQVQGDEFATVEDFMRKYKMDCPAALERIKEGRPITIKDDKQNVNKCIADTVSLFITIMDKLRLEIRAMDEIHPDLRELYETISRLSILPSDFEVKIK
;
A
#
# COMPACT_ATOMS: atom_id res chain seq x y z
N MET A 1 45.46 9.77 38.74
CA MET A 1 44.36 8.88 38.29
C MET A 1 43.19 9.79 38.00
N ASP A 2 42.93 10.03 36.73
CA ASP A 2 41.81 10.87 36.30
C ASP A 2 40.52 10.11 36.61
N SER A 3 39.75 10.59 37.57
CA SER A 3 38.51 9.92 37.98
C SER A 3 37.46 10.22 36.93
N ARG A 4 36.95 9.20 36.24
CA ARG A 4 35.93 9.35 35.18
C ARG A 4 34.59 9.75 35.79
N VAL A 5 34.44 11.04 36.11
CA VAL A 5 33.24 11.63 36.75
C VAL A 5 31.96 11.29 35.97
N GLU A 6 32.06 11.17 34.66
CA GLU A 6 30.98 10.77 33.74
C GLU A 6 30.28 9.45 34.12
N LEU A 7 30.99 8.54 34.78
CA LEU A 7 30.45 7.23 35.19
C LEU A 7 29.57 7.30 36.45
N TYR A 8 29.60 8.43 37.17
CA TYR A 8 28.87 8.63 38.41
C TYR A 8 27.59 9.47 38.22
N GLU A 9 27.30 9.91 36.99
CA GLU A 9 26.10 10.65 36.65
C GLU A 9 25.17 9.84 35.73
N GLU A 10 23.86 9.92 35.99
CA GLU A 10 22.86 9.28 35.13
C GLU A 10 22.74 10.01 33.78
N VAL A 11 22.89 9.25 32.69
CA VAL A 11 22.74 9.78 31.34
C VAL A 11 21.25 9.97 31.03
N LYS A 12 20.87 11.20 30.70
CA LYS A 12 19.51 11.55 30.26
C LYS A 12 19.40 11.52 28.74
N LEU A 13 18.30 10.96 28.25
CA LEU A 13 18.01 10.88 26.81
C LEU A 13 17.82 12.27 26.18
N TYR A 14 17.22 13.20 26.92
CA TYR A 14 17.00 14.58 26.51
C TYR A 14 17.28 15.54 27.68
N ARG A 15 17.61 16.79 27.35
CA ARG A 15 17.80 17.90 28.30
C ARG A 15 16.89 19.08 28.02
N THR A 16 16.29 19.15 26.82
CA THR A 16 15.37 20.23 26.42
C THR A 16 14.00 19.71 26.02
N ALA A 17 12.98 20.58 26.07
CA ALA A 17 11.62 20.25 25.63
C ALA A 17 11.58 19.84 24.14
N ARG A 18 12.39 20.48 23.30
CA ARG A 18 12.53 20.17 21.87
C ARG A 18 13.13 18.78 21.63
N GLU A 19 14.17 18.43 22.39
CA GLU A 19 14.75 17.08 22.31
C GLU A 19 13.76 16.02 22.78
N ARG A 20 13.00 16.29 23.86
CA ARG A 20 11.95 15.39 24.33
C ARG A 20 10.92 15.11 23.25
N GLU A 21 10.39 16.16 22.62
CA GLU A 21 9.42 16.03 21.51
C GLU A 21 10.02 15.25 20.33
N LYS A 22 11.31 15.48 19.99
CA LYS A 22 12.01 14.67 18.98
C LYS A 22 11.96 13.18 19.35
N TYR A 23 12.32 12.83 20.59
CA TYR A 23 12.31 11.43 21.02
C TYR A 23 10.92 10.82 21.12
N ASP A 24 9.90 11.61 21.50
CA ASP A 24 8.51 11.16 21.51
C ASP A 24 8.05 10.78 20.08
N ASN A 25 8.39 11.60 19.08
CA ASN A 25 8.07 11.30 17.68
C ASN A 25 8.83 10.08 17.16
N LEU A 26 10.11 9.92 17.53
CA LEU A 26 10.92 8.75 17.19
C LEU A 26 10.33 7.47 17.83
N ALA A 27 9.91 7.56 19.10
CA ALA A 27 9.31 6.45 19.83
C ALA A 27 7.97 6.02 19.21
N GLU A 28 7.13 6.97 18.81
CA GLU A 28 5.85 6.69 18.14
C GLU A 28 6.08 5.97 16.80
N LEU A 29 7.00 6.46 15.96
CA LEU A 29 7.35 5.79 14.70
C LEU A 29 7.85 4.37 14.95
N TYR A 30 8.74 4.18 15.93
CA TYR A 30 9.25 2.87 16.31
C TYR A 30 8.12 1.92 16.73
N ALA A 31 7.21 2.40 17.59
CA ALA A 31 6.08 1.64 18.08
C ALA A 31 5.13 1.22 16.95
N VAL A 32 4.80 2.13 16.03
CA VAL A 32 3.92 1.84 14.90
C VAL A 32 4.53 0.79 13.96
N ILE A 33 5.81 0.91 13.60
CA ILE A 33 6.49 -0.08 12.74
C ILE A 33 6.48 -1.46 13.41
N ASN A 34 6.83 -1.53 14.69
CA ASN A 34 6.83 -2.79 15.43
C ASN A 34 5.42 -3.39 15.56
N THR A 35 4.39 -2.54 15.73
CA THR A 35 2.99 -2.97 15.78
C THR A 35 2.55 -3.56 14.44
N ILE A 36 2.92 -2.95 13.31
CA ILE A 36 2.66 -3.52 11.98
C ILE A 36 3.33 -4.89 11.86
N GLN A 37 4.59 -5.03 12.29
CA GLN A 37 5.32 -6.29 12.26
C GLN A 37 4.60 -7.39 13.05
N CYS A 38 4.14 -7.08 14.26
CA CYS A 38 3.37 -8.00 15.09
C CYS A 38 2.04 -8.38 14.43
N LEU A 39 1.32 -7.42 13.86
CA LEU A 39 0.07 -7.67 13.15
C LEU A 39 0.27 -8.59 11.93
N GLN A 40 1.34 -8.37 11.14
CA GLN A 40 1.66 -9.27 10.02
C GLN A 40 1.91 -10.69 10.49
N LYS A 41 2.73 -10.86 11.54
CA LYS A 41 3.02 -12.19 12.10
C LYS A 41 1.77 -12.87 12.65
N ALA A 42 0.88 -12.12 13.30
CA ALA A 42 -0.37 -12.66 13.83
C ALA A 42 -1.30 -13.13 12.70
N TYR A 43 -1.41 -12.36 11.62
CA TYR A 43 -2.19 -12.75 10.45
C TYR A 43 -1.62 -13.99 9.73
N ILE A 44 -0.30 -14.05 9.53
CA ILE A 44 0.36 -15.24 8.92
C ILE A 44 0.14 -16.50 9.76
N LYS A 45 0.05 -16.36 11.09
CA LYS A 45 -0.23 -17.45 12.02
C LYS A 45 -1.73 -17.74 12.22
N ASP A 46 -2.59 -17.10 11.43
CA ASP A 46 -4.05 -17.28 11.46
C ASP A 46 -4.69 -16.94 12.83
N TYR A 47 -4.09 -15.99 13.56
CA TYR A 47 -4.63 -15.51 14.84
C TYR A 47 -5.63 -14.35 14.70
N VAL A 48 -5.74 -13.78 13.50
CA VAL A 48 -6.58 -12.61 13.23
C VAL A 48 -7.31 -12.83 11.92
N GLU A 49 -8.61 -12.59 11.91
CA GLU A 49 -9.42 -12.76 10.70
C GLU A 49 -9.05 -11.72 9.62
N SER A 50 -9.22 -12.09 8.35
CA SER A 50 -8.90 -11.24 7.19
C SER A 50 -9.54 -9.85 7.24
N LYS A 51 -10.80 -9.75 7.66
CA LYS A 51 -11.53 -8.47 7.74
C LYS A 51 -10.92 -7.55 8.80
N GLU A 52 -10.64 -8.06 9.99
CA GLU A 52 -10.05 -7.31 11.10
C GLU A 52 -8.62 -6.89 10.79
N TYR A 53 -7.82 -7.82 10.27
CA TYR A 53 -6.47 -7.54 9.80
C TYR A 53 -6.44 -6.40 8.78
N THR A 54 -7.31 -6.45 7.77
CA THR A 54 -7.34 -5.46 6.69
C THR A 54 -7.63 -4.06 7.22
N ALA A 55 -8.61 -3.93 8.12
CA ALA A 55 -8.97 -2.67 8.75
C ALA A 55 -7.83 -2.14 9.65
N ALA A 56 -7.26 -2.99 10.51
CA ALA A 56 -6.18 -2.62 11.41
C ALA A 56 -4.90 -2.23 10.65
N CYS A 57 -4.51 -3.01 9.65
CA CYS A 57 -3.32 -2.75 8.84
C CYS A 57 -3.47 -1.44 8.05
N SER A 58 -4.65 -1.17 7.46
CA SER A 58 -4.91 0.09 6.76
C SER A 58 -4.76 1.30 7.69
N LYS A 59 -5.30 1.22 8.92
CA LYS A 59 -5.18 2.27 9.92
C LYS A 59 -3.72 2.49 10.34
N LEU A 60 -2.99 1.42 10.64
CA LEU A 60 -1.58 1.50 11.02
C LEU A 60 -0.69 2.07 9.90
N LEU A 61 -0.98 1.74 8.63
CA LEU A 61 -0.24 2.31 7.50
C LEU A 61 -0.46 3.82 7.35
N VAL A 62 -1.66 4.32 7.65
CA VAL A 62 -1.93 5.77 7.71
C VAL A 62 -1.19 6.41 8.88
N GLN A 63 -1.23 5.80 10.06
CA GLN A 63 -0.49 6.28 11.24
C GLN A 63 1.02 6.30 10.99
N TYR A 64 1.56 5.26 10.36
CA TYR A 64 2.96 5.18 9.96
C TYR A 64 3.34 6.36 9.06
N LYS A 65 2.54 6.66 8.02
CA LYS A 65 2.83 7.80 7.13
C LYS A 65 2.88 9.12 7.89
N ALA A 66 1.95 9.33 8.83
CA ALA A 66 1.93 10.53 9.66
C ALA A 66 3.13 10.61 10.62
N ALA A 67 3.45 9.51 11.31
CA ALA A 67 4.59 9.42 12.23
C ALA A 67 5.93 9.58 11.49
N PHE A 68 6.09 8.92 10.34
CA PHE A 68 7.31 9.03 9.54
C PHE A 68 7.52 10.45 9.03
N LYS A 69 6.46 11.15 8.62
CA LYS A 69 6.55 12.56 8.20
C LYS A 69 7.06 13.50 9.31
N GLN A 70 6.82 13.19 10.59
CA GLN A 70 7.33 13.97 11.72
C GLN A 70 8.82 13.71 12.00
N VAL A 71 9.31 12.52 11.61
CA VAL A 71 10.70 12.09 11.82
C VAL A 71 11.57 12.32 10.58
N GLN A 72 10.96 12.42 9.40
CA GLN A 72 11.65 12.54 8.12
C GLN A 72 12.50 13.80 8.06
N GLY A 73 13.75 13.63 7.66
CA GLY A 73 14.74 14.71 7.53
C GLY A 73 16.10 14.13 7.14
N ASP A 74 17.16 14.93 7.28
CA ASP A 74 18.51 14.54 6.85
C ASP A 74 19.04 13.27 7.54
N GLU A 75 18.66 13.03 8.80
CA GLU A 75 19.04 11.83 9.55
C GLU A 75 18.30 10.57 9.08
N PHE A 76 17.05 10.74 8.63
CA PHE A 76 16.14 9.64 8.27
C PHE A 76 15.40 9.97 6.97
N ALA A 77 16.11 9.87 5.84
CA ALA A 77 15.52 10.09 4.52
C ALA A 77 14.51 9.00 4.16
N THR A 78 14.83 7.75 4.52
CA THR A 78 14.01 6.56 4.28
C THR A 78 13.70 5.81 5.57
N VAL A 79 12.66 4.99 5.55
CA VAL A 79 12.31 4.13 6.69
C VAL A 79 13.39 3.10 6.97
N GLU A 80 14.11 2.65 5.95
CA GLU A 80 15.24 1.74 6.08
C GLU A 80 16.39 2.35 6.87
N ASP A 81 16.65 3.66 6.72
CA ASP A 81 17.68 4.35 7.49
C ASP A 81 17.31 4.40 8.97
N PHE A 82 16.04 4.71 9.27
CA PHE A 82 15.51 4.67 10.63
C PHE A 82 15.61 3.27 11.25
N MET A 83 15.13 2.24 10.53
CA MET A 83 15.19 0.86 10.99
C MET A 83 16.63 0.39 11.24
N ARG A 84 17.58 0.79 10.38
CA ARG A 84 19.00 0.46 10.54
C ARG A 84 19.60 1.14 11.76
N LYS A 85 19.33 2.44 11.96
CA LYS A 85 19.82 3.21 13.12
C LYS A 85 19.38 2.60 14.45
N TYR A 86 18.11 2.22 14.55
CA TYR A 86 17.51 1.65 15.76
C TYR A 86 17.49 0.12 15.80
N LYS A 87 18.21 -0.54 14.87
CA LYS A 87 18.37 -2.00 14.79
C LYS A 87 17.02 -2.76 14.81
N MET A 88 16.05 -2.26 14.07
CA MET A 88 14.73 -2.87 13.94
C MET A 88 14.75 -4.01 12.93
N ASP A 89 14.44 -5.22 13.38
CA ASP A 89 14.22 -6.39 12.52
C ASP A 89 12.72 -6.58 12.23
N CYS A 90 12.21 -5.80 11.28
CA CYS A 90 10.79 -5.79 10.91
C CYS A 90 10.56 -5.99 9.40
N PRO A 91 11.00 -7.12 8.80
CA PRO A 91 10.93 -7.33 7.35
C PRO A 91 9.50 -7.34 6.80
N ALA A 92 8.55 -7.96 7.51
CA ALA A 92 7.16 -8.01 7.05
C ALA A 92 6.49 -6.62 7.11
N ALA A 93 6.78 -5.82 8.14
CA ALA A 93 6.34 -4.43 8.20
C ALA A 93 6.93 -3.60 7.06
N LEU A 94 8.22 -3.76 6.77
CA LEU A 94 8.89 -3.04 5.69
C LEU A 94 8.24 -3.33 4.34
N GLU A 95 7.94 -4.58 4.02
CA GLU A 95 7.24 -4.95 2.79
C GLU A 95 5.85 -4.29 2.71
N ARG A 96 5.06 -4.34 3.79
CA ARG A 96 3.73 -3.69 3.81
C ARG A 96 3.81 -2.18 3.67
N ILE A 97 4.81 -1.56 4.30
CA ILE A 97 5.05 -0.12 4.20
C ILE A 97 5.40 0.27 2.76
N LYS A 98 6.27 -0.52 2.09
CA LYS A 98 6.65 -0.29 0.68
C LYS A 98 5.46 -0.45 -0.27
N GLU A 99 4.64 -1.46 -0.07
CA GLU A 99 3.42 -1.65 -0.86
C GLU A 99 2.34 -0.60 -0.55
N GLY A 100 2.34 -0.06 0.67
CA GLY A 100 1.40 0.96 1.11
C GLY A 100 -0.04 0.47 1.30
N ARG A 101 -0.25 -0.85 1.37
CA ARG A 101 -1.56 -1.50 1.53
C ARG A 101 -1.47 -2.85 2.27
N PRO A 102 -2.56 -3.34 2.89
CA PRO A 102 -2.61 -4.68 3.47
C PRO A 102 -2.43 -5.78 2.41
N ILE A 103 -1.89 -6.95 2.82
CA ILE A 103 -1.64 -8.08 1.89
C ILE A 103 -2.92 -8.66 1.26
N THR A 104 -4.06 -8.44 1.91
CA THR A 104 -5.38 -8.86 1.45
C THR A 104 -5.89 -8.03 0.27
N ILE A 105 -5.35 -6.83 0.05
CA ILE A 105 -5.73 -5.93 -1.04
C ILE A 105 -4.72 -6.07 -2.18
N LYS A 106 -5.14 -6.68 -3.29
CA LYS A 106 -4.34 -6.74 -4.51
C LYS A 106 -4.44 -5.43 -5.30
N ASP A 107 -3.38 -5.09 -6.02
CA ASP A 107 -3.36 -3.90 -6.88
C ASP A 107 -4.17 -4.14 -8.15
N ASP A 108 -5.42 -3.68 -8.17
CA ASP A 108 -6.20 -3.69 -9.40
C ASP A 108 -5.82 -2.52 -10.33
N LYS A 109 -4.93 -1.59 -9.94
CA LYS A 109 -4.65 -0.41 -10.79
C LYS A 109 -3.92 -0.76 -12.09
N GLN A 110 -2.99 -1.72 -12.05
CA GLN A 110 -2.35 -2.21 -13.26
C GLN A 110 -3.35 -2.98 -14.14
N ASN A 111 -4.30 -3.69 -13.54
CA ASN A 111 -5.42 -4.32 -14.25
C ASN A 111 -6.37 -3.29 -14.86
N VAL A 112 -6.66 -2.17 -14.17
CA VAL A 112 -7.57 -1.14 -14.65
C VAL A 112 -7.00 -0.43 -15.87
N ASN A 113 -5.75 0.05 -15.82
CA ASN A 113 -5.13 0.72 -16.98
C ASN A 113 -5.04 -0.22 -18.20
N LYS A 114 -4.70 -1.49 -17.95
CA LYS A 114 -4.69 -2.52 -18.99
C LYS A 114 -6.11 -2.77 -19.55
N CYS A 115 -7.11 -2.95 -18.70
CA CYS A 115 -8.50 -3.13 -19.14
C CYS A 115 -9.03 -1.92 -19.90
N ILE A 116 -8.65 -0.69 -19.53
CA ILE A 116 -9.01 0.52 -20.29
C ILE A 116 -8.39 0.45 -21.69
N ALA A 117 -7.10 0.14 -21.80
CA ALA A 117 -6.41 0.05 -23.09
C ALA A 117 -7.03 -1.05 -23.98
N ASP A 118 -7.27 -2.23 -23.41
CA ASP A 118 -7.88 -3.38 -24.11
C ASP A 118 -9.31 -3.03 -24.57
N THR A 119 -10.11 -2.37 -23.73
CA THR A 119 -11.47 -1.92 -24.06
C THR A 119 -11.46 -0.93 -25.22
N VAL A 120 -10.57 0.08 -25.18
CA VAL A 120 -10.44 1.08 -26.25
C VAL A 120 -10.00 0.43 -27.55
N SER A 121 -9.03 -0.50 -27.48
CA SER A 121 -8.56 -1.25 -28.65
C SER A 121 -9.71 -2.04 -29.30
N LEU A 122 -10.48 -2.79 -28.51
CA LEU A 122 -11.60 -3.59 -29.01
C LEU A 122 -12.71 -2.72 -29.63
N PHE A 123 -13.00 -1.55 -29.05
CA PHE A 123 -13.93 -0.59 -29.65
C PHE A 123 -13.46 -0.10 -31.02
N ILE A 124 -12.17 0.23 -31.16
CA ILE A 124 -11.59 0.65 -32.45
C ILE A 124 -11.69 -0.50 -33.46
N THR A 125 -11.31 -1.72 -33.07
CA THR A 125 -11.38 -2.91 -33.92
C THR A 125 -12.79 -3.17 -34.45
N ILE A 126 -13.80 -3.16 -33.57
CA ILE A 126 -15.20 -3.37 -33.97
C ILE A 126 -15.66 -2.24 -34.90
N MET A 127 -15.32 -0.99 -34.60
CA MET A 127 -15.68 0.16 -35.43
C MET A 127 -15.06 0.08 -36.83
N ASP A 128 -13.79 -0.32 -36.92
CA ASP A 128 -13.10 -0.48 -38.20
C ASP A 128 -13.66 -1.65 -39.01
N LYS A 129 -13.99 -2.79 -38.37
CA LYS A 129 -14.71 -3.90 -39.03
C LYS A 129 -16.02 -3.43 -39.64
N LEU A 130 -16.82 -2.65 -38.89
CA LEU A 130 -18.09 -2.12 -39.39
C LEU A 130 -17.91 -1.12 -40.55
N ARG A 131 -16.86 -0.29 -40.50
CA ARG A 131 -16.51 0.65 -41.59
C ARG A 131 -16.06 -0.07 -42.87
N LEU A 132 -15.39 -1.21 -42.74
CA LEU A 132 -15.00 -2.08 -43.85
C LEU A 132 -16.16 -2.93 -44.39
N GLU A 133 -17.39 -2.70 -43.91
CA GLU A 133 -18.59 -3.47 -44.22
C GLU A 133 -18.51 -4.97 -43.86
N ILE A 134 -17.63 -5.34 -42.93
CA ILE A 134 -17.61 -6.68 -42.35
C ILE A 134 -18.82 -6.77 -41.41
N ARG A 135 -19.88 -7.44 -41.88
CA ARG A 135 -21.18 -7.57 -41.18
C ARG A 135 -21.53 -9.00 -40.82
N ALA A 136 -20.66 -9.96 -41.13
CA ALA A 136 -20.87 -11.36 -40.80
C ALA A 136 -20.85 -11.55 -39.28
N MET A 137 -21.82 -12.31 -38.75
CA MET A 137 -22.00 -12.46 -37.31
C MET A 137 -20.80 -13.13 -36.65
N ASP A 138 -20.26 -14.16 -37.28
CA ASP A 138 -19.07 -14.91 -36.87
C ASP A 138 -17.81 -14.05 -36.81
N GLU A 139 -17.75 -12.96 -37.59
CA GLU A 139 -16.62 -12.02 -37.62
C GLU A 139 -16.72 -10.91 -36.56
N ILE A 140 -17.95 -10.47 -36.20
CA ILE A 140 -18.17 -9.37 -35.24
C ILE A 140 -18.34 -9.90 -33.80
N HIS A 141 -19.07 -11.01 -33.65
CA HIS A 141 -19.50 -11.51 -32.35
C HIS A 141 -18.33 -11.87 -31.39
N PRO A 142 -17.19 -12.45 -31.84
CA PRO A 142 -16.05 -12.70 -30.97
C PRO A 142 -15.53 -11.43 -30.28
N ASP A 143 -15.33 -10.36 -31.05
CA ASP A 143 -14.83 -9.08 -30.52
C ASP A 143 -15.84 -8.42 -29.58
N LEU A 144 -17.14 -8.50 -29.90
CA LEU A 144 -18.19 -7.98 -29.01
C LEU A 144 -18.25 -8.73 -27.69
N ARG A 145 -18.09 -10.06 -27.71
CA ARG A 145 -18.03 -10.87 -26.49
C ARG A 145 -16.81 -10.50 -25.67
N GLU A 146 -15.64 -10.38 -26.30
CA GLU A 146 -14.41 -10.00 -25.62
C GLU A 146 -14.49 -8.58 -25.04
N LEU A 147 -15.12 -7.65 -25.76
CA LEU A 147 -15.39 -6.29 -25.30
C LEU A 147 -16.29 -6.32 -24.06
N TYR A 148 -17.39 -7.07 -24.11
CA TYR A 148 -18.31 -7.21 -22.98
C TYR A 148 -17.63 -7.78 -21.73
N GLU A 149 -16.82 -8.84 -21.90
CA GLU A 149 -16.06 -9.43 -20.80
C GLU A 149 -15.02 -8.46 -20.24
N THR A 150 -14.33 -7.70 -21.09
CA THR A 150 -13.32 -6.72 -20.68
C THR A 150 -13.94 -5.55 -19.92
N ILE A 151 -15.08 -5.04 -20.40
CA ILE A 151 -15.87 -4.01 -19.71
C ILE A 151 -16.43 -4.55 -18.38
N SER A 152 -16.86 -5.81 -18.34
CA SER A 152 -17.37 -6.43 -17.11
C SER A 152 -16.31 -6.56 -16.02
N ARG A 153 -15.03 -6.69 -16.39
CA ARG A 153 -13.88 -6.70 -15.48
C ARG A 153 -13.48 -5.32 -14.96
N LEU A 154 -13.94 -4.22 -15.58
CA LEU A 154 -13.67 -2.86 -15.10
C LEU A 154 -14.47 -2.57 -13.82
N SER A 155 -13.78 -2.71 -12.68
CA SER A 155 -14.31 -2.43 -11.34
C SER A 155 -14.55 -0.95 -11.05
N ILE A 156 -14.10 -0.05 -11.94
CA ILE A 156 -14.35 1.40 -11.86
C ILE A 156 -15.76 1.80 -12.30
N LEU A 157 -16.49 0.91 -12.98
CA LEU A 157 -17.84 1.21 -13.43
C LEU A 157 -18.82 1.05 -12.26
N PRO A 158 -19.71 2.04 -12.01
CA PRO A 158 -20.77 1.92 -11.03
C PRO A 158 -21.57 0.63 -11.22
N SER A 159 -22.04 0.03 -10.13
CA SER A 159 -22.85 -1.21 -10.18
C SER A 159 -24.14 -1.06 -10.98
N ASP A 160 -24.56 0.19 -11.24
CA ASP A 160 -25.78 0.60 -11.94
C ASP A 160 -25.55 0.99 -13.42
N PHE A 161 -24.38 0.66 -13.98
CA PHE A 161 -24.06 1.01 -15.37
C PHE A 161 -24.76 0.04 -16.35
N GLU A 162 -25.61 0.59 -17.23
CA GLU A 162 -26.55 -0.13 -18.12
C GLU A 162 -25.91 -1.24 -18.98
N VAL A 163 -24.59 -1.22 -19.20
CA VAL A 163 -23.87 -2.27 -19.96
C VAL A 163 -23.90 -3.64 -19.24
N LYS A 164 -24.19 -3.69 -17.92
CA LYS A 164 -24.34 -4.93 -17.15
C LYS A 164 -25.79 -5.45 -17.08
N ILE A 165 -26.75 -4.72 -17.65
CA ILE A 165 -28.16 -5.10 -17.64
C ILE A 165 -28.43 -5.91 -18.90
N LYS A 166 -28.83 -7.15 -18.65
CA LYS A 166 -29.08 -8.27 -19.58
C LYS A 166 -29.89 -7.92 -20.83
#